data_AF-A0A9J5Y990-F1
#
_entry.id   AF-A0A9J5Y990-F1
#
_cell.length_a   1.000
_cell.length_b   1.000
_cell.length_c   1.000
_cell.angle_alpha   90.00
_cell.angle_beta   90.00
_cell.angle_gamma   90.00
#
_symmetry.space_group_name_H-M   'P 1'
#
loop_
_entity.id
_entity.type
_entity.pdbx_description
1 polymer ?
#
loop_
_entity_poly.entity_id
_entity_poly.type
_entity_poly.pdbx_seq_one_letter_code
_entity_poly.pdbx_strand_id
1 'polypeptide(L)'
;MVWLEIKAGSFQFNEETMDSLFGYIPGDQGKDDQRKVSSSFDQTSQYIQIIAPKRSQNLAILLEALNVTTEEVYDALKEGNELPPELVLTLLKMALTTDEELKLRLFSGDIYQLGPAERFLKSMVAVPFAFRRMEALLLLRSLQEEVSSIKESFTTLEFLSVDSLLGGLPTIHCDLQVASNELRSSRLFLKPLEAVL
;
A
#
# COMPACT_ATOMS: atom_id res chain seq x y z
N MET A 1 15.71 19.79 27.14
CA MET A 1 16.35 18.52 26.74
C MET A 1 17.43 18.21 27.76
N VAL A 2 17.28 17.12 28.52
CA VAL A 2 18.22 16.73 29.60
C VAL A 2 19.61 16.33 29.05
N TRP A 3 19.69 15.98 27.78
CA TRP A 3 20.93 15.64 27.07
C TRP A 3 21.97 16.77 26.99
N LEU A 4 21.57 18.04 27.19
CA LEU A 4 22.50 19.18 27.21
C LEU A 4 23.25 19.32 28.54
N GLU A 5 22.78 18.66 29.60
CA GLU A 5 23.42 18.67 30.92
C GLU A 5 24.52 17.60 31.05
N ILE A 6 24.57 16.65 30.12
CA ILE A 6 25.57 15.58 30.10
C ILE A 6 26.82 16.10 29.39
N LYS A 7 27.83 16.50 30.18
CA LYS A 7 29.15 16.89 29.65
C LYS A 7 29.94 15.66 29.25
N ALA A 8 30.47 15.64 28.02
CA ALA A 8 31.40 14.62 27.56
C ALA A 8 32.61 14.57 28.51
N GLY A 9 32.75 13.46 29.24
CA GLY A 9 33.78 13.24 30.26
C GLY A 9 33.30 13.16 31.71
N SER A 10 32.01 13.35 32.01
CA SER A 10 31.48 13.14 33.38
C SER A 10 31.29 11.66 33.74
N PHE A 11 31.34 10.77 32.76
CA PHE A 11 31.21 9.33 32.94
C PHE A 11 32.61 8.70 32.95
N GLN A 12 33.10 8.39 34.14
CA GLN A 12 34.20 7.44 34.31
C GLN A 12 33.59 6.06 34.46
N PHE A 13 33.78 5.19 33.48
CA PHE A 13 33.44 3.77 33.58
C PHE A 13 34.72 2.95 33.39
N ASN A 14 34.78 1.80 34.05
CA ASN A 14 35.92 0.91 33.99
C ASN A 14 35.70 -0.11 32.86
N GLU A 15 36.43 0.08 31.76
CA GLU A 15 36.39 -0.76 30.57
C GLU A 15 36.68 -2.23 30.88
N GLU A 16 37.65 -2.50 31.75
CA GLU A 16 38.05 -3.85 32.17
C GLU A 16 36.93 -4.59 32.92
N THR A 17 36.17 -3.88 33.77
CA THR A 17 35.00 -4.48 34.44
C THR A 17 33.84 -4.72 33.50
N MET A 18 33.64 -3.85 32.50
CA MET A 18 32.62 -4.05 31.48
C MET A 18 32.96 -5.25 30.58
N ASP A 19 34.22 -5.39 30.17
CA ASP A 19 34.69 -6.54 29.40
C ASP A 19 34.67 -7.83 30.23
N SER A 20 34.90 -7.78 31.54
CA SER A 20 34.79 -8.96 32.40
C SER A 20 33.34 -9.43 32.59
N LEU A 21 32.40 -8.50 32.75
CA LEU A 21 30.99 -8.82 33.01
C LEU A 21 30.19 -9.13 31.74
N PHE A 22 30.55 -8.51 30.62
CA PHE A 22 29.79 -8.55 29.36
C PHE A 22 30.63 -8.93 28.14
N GLY A 23 31.94 -9.14 28.30
CA GLY A 23 32.83 -9.54 27.21
C GLY A 23 32.57 -10.97 26.76
N TYR A 24 32.70 -11.17 25.47
CA TYR A 24 32.52 -12.47 24.83
C TYR A 24 33.77 -13.34 25.09
N ILE A 25 33.62 -14.41 25.88
CA ILE A 25 34.67 -15.41 26.06
C ILE A 25 34.52 -16.44 24.92
N PRO A 26 35.43 -16.49 23.92
CA PRO A 26 35.42 -17.58 22.96
C PRO A 26 35.77 -18.87 23.70
N GLY A 27 34.82 -19.79 23.77
CA GLY A 27 34.97 -21.07 24.43
C GLY A 27 36.17 -21.84 23.92
N ASP A 28 36.98 -22.31 24.86
CA ASP A 28 38.07 -23.25 24.71
C ASP A 28 37.66 -24.44 23.83
N GLN A 29 38.38 -24.66 22.72
CA GLN A 29 38.14 -25.76 21.80
C GLN A 29 38.67 -27.07 22.40
N GLY A 30 37.91 -27.64 23.32
CA GLY A 30 37.99 -29.04 23.72
C GLY A 30 37.17 -29.92 22.77
N LYS A 31 37.86 -30.80 22.04
CA LYS A 31 37.33 -31.95 21.27
C LYS A 31 36.04 -32.55 21.86
N ASP A 32 34.95 -32.61 21.10
CA ASP A 32 34.21 -33.86 20.88
C ASP A 32 33.18 -33.77 19.73
N ASP A 33 32.79 -34.94 19.26
CA ASP A 33 32.15 -35.33 18.02
C ASP A 33 30.84 -34.65 17.57
N GLN A 34 30.72 -34.62 16.25
CA GLN A 34 29.51 -34.70 15.43
C GLN A 34 28.15 -34.63 16.15
N ARG A 35 27.53 -33.45 16.13
CA ARG A 35 26.12 -33.34 15.70
C ARG A 35 25.96 -32.15 14.78
N LYS A 36 25.90 -32.43 13.48
CA LYS A 36 25.24 -31.61 12.48
C LYS A 36 23.83 -31.27 12.98
N VAL A 37 23.69 -30.14 13.64
CA VAL A 37 22.48 -29.33 13.51
C VAL A 37 22.92 -28.17 12.66
N SER A 38 22.94 -28.42 11.35
CA SER A 38 22.91 -27.37 10.36
C SER A 38 21.61 -26.60 10.53
N SER A 39 21.60 -25.67 11.47
CA SER A 39 20.70 -24.52 11.47
C SER A 39 21.12 -23.64 10.31
N SER A 40 20.68 -24.03 9.12
CA SER A 40 20.83 -23.30 7.85
C SER A 40 20.00 -21.99 7.85
N PHE A 41 19.93 -21.29 8.98
CA PHE A 41 19.18 -20.03 9.12
C PHE A 41 20.07 -18.82 9.43
N ASP A 42 21.36 -19.02 9.71
CA ASP A 42 22.33 -17.94 9.94
C ASP A 42 23.31 -17.76 8.78
N GLN A 43 22.81 -17.78 7.55
CA GLN A 43 23.41 -16.93 6.53
C GLN A 43 22.76 -15.56 6.66
N THR A 44 23.12 -14.83 7.73
CA THR A 44 22.88 -13.40 7.81
C THR A 44 23.78 -12.74 6.77
N SER A 45 23.32 -12.76 5.52
CA SER A 45 23.71 -11.73 4.57
C SER A 45 23.49 -10.43 5.31
N GLN A 46 24.57 -9.71 5.62
CA GLN A 46 24.54 -8.45 6.35
C GLN A 46 23.84 -7.41 5.47
N TYR A 47 22.51 -7.51 5.39
CA TYR A 47 21.72 -6.58 4.63
C TYR A 47 21.66 -5.27 5.38
N ILE A 48 21.85 -4.18 4.65
CA ILE A 48 21.73 -2.84 5.18
C ILE A 48 20.24 -2.59 5.46
N GLN A 49 19.89 -2.53 6.73
CA GLN A 49 18.53 -2.25 7.19
C GLN A 49 18.37 -0.74 7.37
N ILE A 50 17.58 -0.12 6.49
CA ILE A 50 17.26 1.31 6.57
C ILE A 50 16.02 1.54 7.44
N ILE A 51 15.11 0.56 7.48
CA ILE A 51 13.83 0.63 8.19
C ILE A 51 13.90 -0.31 9.39
N ALA A 52 13.06 -0.06 10.40
CA ALA A 52 12.95 -0.92 11.57
C ALA A 52 12.79 -2.41 11.17
N PRO A 53 13.57 -3.33 11.78
CA PRO A 53 13.66 -4.73 11.34
C PRO A 53 12.30 -5.43 11.30
N LYS A 54 11.45 -5.18 12.29
CA LYS A 54 10.10 -5.74 12.36
C LYS A 54 9.20 -5.28 11.20
N ARG A 55 9.33 -4.02 10.78
CA ARG A 55 8.57 -3.45 9.65
C ARG A 55 9.07 -4.03 8.33
N SER A 56 10.39 -4.09 8.16
CA SER A 56 11.04 -4.68 6.99
C SER A 56 10.61 -6.14 6.80
N GLN A 57 10.63 -6.93 7.88
CA GLN A 57 10.22 -8.33 7.84
C GLN A 57 8.73 -8.52 7.53
N ASN A 58 7.85 -7.74 8.16
CA ASN A 58 6.41 -7.80 7.86
C ASN A 58 6.12 -7.48 6.38
N LEU A 59 6.85 -6.50 5.82
CA LEU A 59 6.70 -6.14 4.40
C LEU A 59 7.24 -7.25 3.50
N ALA A 60 8.39 -7.85 3.82
CA ALA A 60 8.94 -8.97 3.05
C ALA A 60 7.97 -10.17 3.03
N ILE A 61 7.39 -10.53 4.17
CA ILE A 61 6.39 -11.60 4.27
C ILE A 61 5.15 -11.28 3.43
N LEU A 62 4.67 -10.03 3.47
CA LEU A 62 3.50 -9.62 2.70
C LEU A 62 3.77 -9.69 1.19
N LEU A 63 4.94 -9.22 0.74
CA LEU A 63 5.34 -9.29 -0.67
C LEU A 63 5.42 -10.73 -1.15
N GLU A 64 5.97 -11.63 -0.33
CA GLU A 64 6.05 -13.07 -0.64
C GLU A 64 4.66 -13.72 -0.66
N ALA A 65 3.79 -13.39 0.30
CA ALA A 65 2.42 -13.93 0.36
C ALA A 65 1.54 -13.48 -0.82
N LEU A 66 1.74 -12.25 -1.29
CA LEU A 66 1.00 -11.71 -2.44
C LEU A 66 1.65 -12.08 -3.78
N ASN A 67 2.89 -12.61 -3.76
CA ASN A 67 3.69 -12.92 -4.95
C ASN A 67 3.74 -11.77 -5.96
N VAL A 68 3.77 -10.54 -5.45
CA VAL A 68 3.82 -9.30 -6.24
C VAL A 68 5.26 -8.88 -6.42
N THR A 69 5.65 -8.61 -7.67
CA THR A 69 7.01 -8.17 -7.98
C THR A 69 7.17 -6.67 -7.76
N THR A 70 8.43 -6.24 -7.54
CA THR A 70 8.73 -4.80 -7.36
C THR A 70 8.42 -4.00 -8.63
N GLU A 71 8.60 -4.59 -9.80
CA GLU A 71 8.33 -3.94 -11.09
C GLU A 71 6.84 -3.74 -11.31
N GLU A 72 6.01 -4.75 -11.03
CA GLU A 72 4.55 -4.63 -11.14
C GLU A 72 4.01 -3.48 -10.29
N VAL A 73 4.49 -3.32 -9.04
CA VAL A 73 4.05 -2.20 -8.20
C VAL A 73 4.56 -0.87 -8.73
N TYR A 74 5.81 -0.82 -9.20
CA TYR A 74 6.37 0.39 -9.78
C TYR A 74 5.57 0.86 -11.00
N ASP A 75 5.26 -0.06 -11.91
CA ASP A 75 4.49 0.24 -13.12
C ASP A 75 3.05 0.57 -12.79
N ALA A 76 2.40 -0.15 -11.87
CA ALA A 76 1.05 0.17 -11.44
C ALA A 76 0.96 1.57 -10.80
N LEU A 77 1.95 1.99 -10.01
CA LEU A 77 2.00 3.35 -9.46
C LEU A 77 2.31 4.43 -10.50
N LYS A 78 2.92 4.06 -11.62
CA LYS A 78 3.26 4.97 -12.71
C LYS A 78 2.09 5.15 -13.67
N GLU A 79 1.41 4.06 -14.00
CA GLU A 79 0.28 4.02 -14.94
C GLU A 79 -1.07 4.28 -14.27
N GLY A 80 -1.16 4.06 -12.95
CA GLY A 80 -2.40 4.15 -12.19
C GLY A 80 -3.26 2.89 -12.26
N ASN A 81 -2.63 1.72 -12.35
CA ASN A 81 -3.33 0.43 -12.38
C ASN A 81 -3.71 -0.03 -10.96
N GLU A 82 -4.61 -1.01 -10.90
CA GLU A 82 -5.07 -1.58 -9.63
C GLU A 82 -3.95 -2.33 -8.91
N LEU A 83 -3.89 -2.16 -7.59
CA LEU A 83 -2.99 -2.88 -6.70
C LEU A 83 -3.79 -3.62 -5.62
N PRO A 84 -3.26 -4.72 -5.06
CA PRO A 84 -3.90 -5.41 -3.95
C PRO A 84 -4.15 -4.43 -2.79
N PRO A 85 -5.39 -4.34 -2.28
CA PRO A 85 -5.75 -3.35 -1.28
C PRO A 85 -4.99 -3.60 0.03
N GLU A 86 -4.70 -4.87 0.37
CA GLU A 86 -3.90 -5.24 1.53
C GLU A 86 -2.46 -4.68 1.44
N LEU A 87 -1.87 -4.71 0.24
CA LEU A 87 -0.55 -4.14 -0.03
C LEU A 87 -0.59 -2.62 0.13
N VAL A 88 -1.53 -1.95 -0.54
CA VAL A 88 -1.67 -0.49 -0.51
C VAL A 88 -1.89 0.01 0.92
N LEU A 89 -2.82 -0.61 1.66
CA LEU A 89 -3.11 -0.25 3.04
C LEU A 89 -1.89 -0.47 3.95
N THR A 90 -1.13 -1.54 3.74
CA THR A 90 0.07 -1.81 4.55
C THR A 90 1.16 -0.78 4.25
N LEU A 91 1.38 -0.43 2.98
CA LEU A 91 2.35 0.60 2.59
C LEU A 91 1.97 1.98 3.14
N LEU A 92 0.68 2.34 3.12
CA LEU A 92 0.18 3.57 3.72
C LEU A 92 0.30 3.59 5.26
N LYS A 93 0.04 2.45 5.92
CA LYS A 93 0.26 2.29 7.37
C LYS A 93 1.75 2.33 7.73
N MET A 94 2.61 1.88 6.83
CA MET A 94 4.06 1.92 6.97
C MET A 94 4.62 3.31 6.65
N ALA A 95 3.99 4.38 7.15
CA ALA A 95 4.43 5.77 6.96
C ALA A 95 5.96 5.87 7.06
N LEU A 96 6.62 5.92 5.89
CA LEU A 96 8.06 6.06 5.85
C LEU A 96 8.34 7.44 6.41
N THR A 97 9.19 7.49 7.43
CA THR A 97 9.63 8.78 7.95
C THR A 97 10.41 9.50 6.86
N THR A 98 10.42 10.83 6.90
CA THR A 98 11.16 11.64 5.93
C THR A 98 12.65 11.26 5.89
N ASP A 99 13.22 10.87 7.03
CA ASP A 99 14.59 10.35 7.14
C ASP A 99 14.76 8.99 6.45
N GLU A 100 13.85 8.03 6.66
CA GLU A 100 13.86 6.72 5.98
C GLU A 100 13.75 6.89 4.45
N GLU A 101 12.85 7.76 3.98
CA GLU A 101 12.68 8.07 2.56
C GLU A 101 13.96 8.69 1.96
N LEU A 102 14.55 9.67 2.65
CA LEU A 102 15.80 10.30 2.23
C LEU A 102 16.95 9.30 2.19
N LYS A 103 17.09 8.43 3.20
CA LYS A 103 18.11 7.37 3.22
C LYS A 103 17.95 6.40 2.06
N LEU A 104 16.73 5.99 1.74
CA LEU A 104 16.46 5.12 0.59
C LEU A 104 16.80 5.80 -0.75
N ARG A 105 16.48 7.10 -0.90
CA ARG A 105 16.81 7.88 -2.09
C ARG A 105 18.32 8.06 -2.27
N LEU A 106 19.01 8.45 -1.20
CA LEU A 106 20.43 8.80 -1.21
C LEU A 106 21.34 7.58 -1.14
N PHE A 107 20.80 6.39 -0.89
CA PHE A 107 21.59 5.16 -0.89
C PHE A 107 22.26 4.94 -2.25
N SER A 108 23.58 5.10 -2.30
CA SER A 108 24.43 4.94 -3.49
C SER A 108 25.20 3.62 -3.52
N GLY A 109 24.96 2.74 -2.55
CA GLY A 109 25.54 1.39 -2.52
C GLY A 109 24.88 0.44 -3.51
N ASP A 110 25.34 -0.80 -3.54
CA ASP A 110 24.75 -1.84 -4.37
C ASP A 110 23.36 -2.25 -3.82
N ILE A 111 22.37 -2.34 -4.70
CA ILE A 111 20.98 -2.68 -4.37
C ILE A 111 20.92 -4.09 -3.76
N TYR A 112 21.83 -4.98 -4.15
CA TYR A 112 21.91 -6.32 -3.56
C TYR A 112 22.37 -6.34 -2.10
N GLN A 113 22.91 -5.24 -1.58
CA GLN A 113 23.22 -5.10 -0.14
C GLN A 113 21.99 -4.71 0.69
N LEU A 114 20.92 -4.24 0.06
CA LEU A 114 19.65 -3.98 0.75
C LEU A 114 18.86 -5.28 0.91
N GLY A 115 18.07 -5.37 1.98
CA GLY A 115 17.11 -6.46 2.15
C GLY A 115 15.99 -6.39 1.11
N PRO A 116 15.23 -7.48 0.89
CA PRO A 116 14.18 -7.52 -0.13
C PRO A 116 13.13 -6.42 0.04
N ALA A 117 12.77 -6.09 1.28
CA ALA A 117 11.84 -5.01 1.61
C ALA A 117 12.42 -3.63 1.29
N GLU A 118 13.69 -3.38 1.62
CA GLU A 118 14.37 -2.11 1.36
C GLU A 118 14.60 -1.90 -0.13
N ARG A 119 14.92 -2.96 -0.89
CA ARG A 119 15.00 -2.92 -2.37
C ARG A 119 13.67 -2.50 -2.98
N PHE A 120 12.58 -3.13 -2.52
CA PHE A 120 11.23 -2.78 -2.94
C PHE A 120 10.92 -1.30 -2.67
N LEU A 121 11.18 -0.84 -1.44
CA LEU A 121 10.89 0.54 -1.05
C LEU A 121 11.78 1.55 -1.77
N LYS A 122 13.04 1.21 -2.08
CA LYS A 122 13.91 2.06 -2.89
C LYS A 122 13.34 2.29 -4.29
N SER A 123 12.83 1.25 -4.94
CA SER A 123 12.16 1.36 -6.24
C SER A 123 10.88 2.21 -6.15
N MET A 124 10.06 1.94 -5.13
CA MET A 124 8.81 2.68 -4.90
C MET A 124 9.04 4.18 -4.68
N VAL A 125 10.05 4.56 -3.89
CA VAL A 125 10.38 5.97 -3.58
C VAL A 125 10.97 6.72 -4.79
N ALA A 126 11.44 5.99 -5.81
CA ALA A 126 11.82 6.58 -7.10
C ALA A 126 10.61 7.13 -7.87
N VAL A 127 9.40 6.64 -7.57
CA VAL A 127 8.15 7.20 -8.12
C VAL A 127 7.80 8.49 -7.38
N PRO A 128 7.64 9.63 -8.07
CA PRO A 128 7.26 10.87 -7.44
C PRO A 128 5.84 10.77 -6.87
N PHE A 129 5.67 11.23 -5.63
CA PHE A 129 4.40 11.21 -4.90
C PHE A 129 3.75 9.81 -4.77
N ALA A 130 4.56 8.74 -4.66
CA ALA A 130 4.09 7.35 -4.60
C ALA A 130 2.93 7.13 -3.59
N PHE A 131 3.05 7.62 -2.36
CA PHE A 131 2.01 7.49 -1.33
C PHE A 131 0.71 8.22 -1.70
N ARG A 132 0.78 9.42 -2.29
CA ARG A 132 -0.41 10.14 -2.74
C ARG A 132 -1.11 9.41 -3.88
N ARG A 133 -0.35 8.77 -4.77
CA ARG A 133 -0.90 7.94 -5.85
C ARG A 133 -1.60 6.70 -5.29
N MET A 134 -1.01 6.05 -4.27
CA MET A 134 -1.66 4.95 -3.55
C MET A 134 -2.98 5.36 -2.89
N GLU A 135 -3.00 6.51 -2.20
CA GLU A 135 -4.23 7.08 -1.62
C GLU A 135 -5.29 7.31 -2.70
N ALA A 136 -4.90 7.86 -3.85
CA ALA A 136 -5.80 8.11 -4.96
C ALA A 136 -6.33 6.81 -5.59
N LEU A 137 -5.49 5.79 -5.76
CA LEU A 137 -5.90 4.47 -6.27
C LEU A 137 -6.93 3.80 -5.35
N LEU A 138 -6.70 3.86 -4.03
CA LEU A 138 -7.65 3.32 -3.05
C LEU A 138 -8.98 4.07 -3.09
N LEU A 139 -8.94 5.41 -3.23
CA LEU A 139 -10.12 6.25 -3.34
C LEU A 139 -10.91 5.98 -4.63
N LEU A 140 -10.23 5.85 -5.78
CA LEU A 140 -10.88 5.58 -7.07
C LEU A 140 -11.64 4.26 -7.03
N ARG A 141 -11.04 3.24 -6.40
CA ARG A 141 -11.68 1.95 -6.19
C ARG A 141 -12.95 2.06 -5.35
N SER A 142 -12.88 2.71 -4.18
CA SER A 142 -14.06 2.87 -3.32
C SER A 142 -15.12 3.76 -3.95
N LEU A 143 -14.72 4.78 -4.70
CA LEU A 143 -15.63 5.69 -5.38
C LEU A 143 -16.55 4.95 -6.38
N GLN A 144 -16.03 3.94 -7.07
CA GLN A 144 -16.84 3.16 -8.01
C GLN A 144 -17.99 2.40 -7.31
N GLU A 145 -17.71 1.84 -6.13
CA GLU A 145 -18.72 1.17 -5.30
C GLU A 145 -19.74 2.17 -4.74
N GLU A 146 -19.26 3.29 -4.19
CA GLU A 146 -20.11 4.37 -3.64
C GLU A 146 -21.03 5.00 -4.69
N VAL A 147 -20.51 5.31 -5.89
CA VAL A 147 -21.31 5.87 -6.99
C VAL A 147 -22.41 4.90 -7.43
N SER A 148 -22.11 3.59 -7.45
CA SER A 148 -23.09 2.57 -7.81
C SER A 148 -24.21 2.47 -6.77
N SER A 149 -23.84 2.44 -5.48
CA SER A 149 -24.78 2.45 -4.35
C SER A 149 -25.67 3.69 -4.33
N ILE A 150 -25.08 4.87 -4.56
CA ILE A 150 -25.82 6.14 -4.61
C ILE A 150 -26.80 6.13 -5.79
N LYS A 151 -26.40 5.66 -6.97
CA LYS A 151 -27.29 5.55 -8.13
C LYS A 151 -28.48 4.62 -7.85
N GLU A 152 -28.23 3.46 -7.25
CA GLU A 152 -29.29 2.52 -6.89
C GLU A 152 -30.29 3.14 -5.89
N SER A 153 -29.76 3.88 -4.92
CA SER A 153 -30.56 4.64 -3.96
C SER A 153 -31.45 5.68 -4.64
N PHE A 154 -30.90 6.45 -5.61
CA PHE A 154 -31.67 7.41 -6.41
C PHE A 154 -32.75 6.72 -7.25
N THR A 155 -32.44 5.61 -7.92
CA THR A 155 -33.45 4.86 -8.70
C THR A 155 -34.58 4.33 -7.82
N THR A 156 -34.27 3.89 -6.60
CA THR A 156 -35.28 3.44 -5.64
C THR A 156 -36.17 4.59 -5.18
N LEU A 157 -35.58 5.75 -4.89
CA LEU A 157 -36.35 6.95 -4.52
C LEU A 157 -37.22 7.46 -5.68
N GLU A 158 -36.71 7.48 -6.90
CA GLU A 158 -37.50 7.82 -8.09
C GLU A 158 -38.67 6.85 -8.26
N PHE A 159 -38.44 5.53 -8.17
CA PHE A 159 -39.49 4.53 -8.28
C PHE A 159 -40.60 4.74 -7.24
N LEU A 160 -40.24 4.92 -5.95
CA LEU A 160 -41.21 5.15 -4.89
C LEU A 160 -41.96 6.49 -5.03
N SER A 161 -41.26 7.53 -5.49
CA SER A 161 -41.86 8.85 -5.72
C SER A 161 -42.86 8.82 -6.87
N VAL A 162 -42.56 8.07 -7.93
CA VAL A 162 -43.42 7.93 -9.10
C VAL A 162 -44.62 7.02 -8.77
N ASP A 163 -44.42 5.94 -8.01
CA ASP A 163 -45.47 5.02 -7.58
C ASP A 163 -46.47 5.69 -6.60
N SER A 164 -45.98 6.55 -5.71
CA SER A 164 -46.84 7.37 -4.83
C SER A 164 -47.64 8.44 -5.57
N LEU A 165 -47.13 8.98 -6.69
CA LEU A 165 -47.86 9.97 -7.51
C LEU A 165 -48.86 9.33 -8.47
N LEU A 166 -48.62 8.11 -8.94
CA LEU A 166 -49.47 7.39 -9.90
C LEU A 166 -50.55 6.51 -9.26
N GLY A 167 -50.59 6.40 -7.93
CA GLY A 167 -51.72 5.78 -7.23
C GLY A 167 -52.05 4.38 -7.76
N GLY A 168 -51.08 3.46 -7.75
CA GLY A 168 -51.35 2.02 -7.84
C GLY A 168 -51.83 1.48 -9.20
N LEU A 169 -51.41 2.06 -10.33
CA LEU A 169 -51.60 1.44 -11.66
C LEU A 169 -50.23 1.00 -12.25
N PRO A 170 -49.74 -0.21 -11.89
CA PRO A 170 -48.44 -0.72 -12.36
C PRO A 170 -48.35 -0.89 -13.88
N THR A 171 -49.47 -0.86 -14.59
CA THR A 171 -49.53 -0.99 -16.05
C THR A 171 -49.11 0.29 -16.78
N ILE A 172 -49.40 1.47 -16.22
CA ILE A 172 -49.11 2.76 -16.90
C ILE A 172 -47.62 3.10 -16.86
N HIS A 173 -46.90 2.68 -15.81
CA HIS A 173 -45.47 2.92 -15.67
C HIS A 173 -44.63 2.19 -16.73
N CYS A 174 -44.96 0.93 -17.03
CA CYS A 174 -44.29 0.17 -18.09
C CYS A 174 -44.54 0.83 -19.46
N ASP A 175 -45.77 1.23 -19.75
CA ASP A 175 -46.12 1.84 -21.03
C ASP A 175 -45.48 3.23 -21.20
N LEU A 176 -45.37 4.02 -20.13
CA LEU A 176 -44.75 5.36 -20.18
C LEU A 176 -43.22 5.28 -20.30
N GLN A 177 -42.58 4.34 -19.58
CA GLN A 177 -41.14 4.11 -19.66
C GLN A 177 -40.73 3.53 -21.03
N VAL A 178 -41.53 2.61 -21.57
CA VAL A 178 -41.34 2.04 -22.92
C VAL A 178 -41.57 3.11 -23.97
N ALA A 179 -42.64 3.91 -23.88
CA ALA A 179 -42.90 5.02 -24.81
C ALA A 179 -41.80 6.09 -24.78
N SER A 180 -41.27 6.43 -23.60
CA SER A 180 -40.17 7.39 -23.45
C SER A 180 -38.87 6.89 -24.08
N ASN A 181 -38.55 5.60 -23.90
CA ASN A 181 -37.38 4.97 -24.53
C ASN A 181 -37.55 4.78 -26.05
N GLU A 182 -38.76 4.50 -26.54
CA GLU A 182 -39.07 4.47 -27.98
C GLU A 182 -38.96 5.87 -28.62
N LEU A 183 -39.49 6.91 -27.97
CA LEU A 183 -39.37 8.29 -28.43
C LEU A 183 -37.92 8.75 -28.48
N ARG A 184 -37.11 8.39 -27.49
CA ARG A 184 -35.69 8.74 -27.40
C ARG A 184 -34.81 8.00 -28.43
N SER A 185 -35.22 6.81 -28.87
CA SER A 185 -34.51 6.01 -29.87
C SER A 185 -35.02 6.21 -31.30
N SER A 186 -36.18 6.84 -31.47
CA SER A 186 -36.78 7.10 -32.77
C SER A 186 -36.08 8.24 -33.51
N ARG A 187 -35.42 7.89 -34.61
CA ARG A 187 -34.75 8.84 -35.53
C ARG A 187 -35.71 9.79 -36.26
N LEU A 188 -37.02 9.56 -36.15
CA LEU A 188 -38.06 10.40 -36.75
C LEU A 188 -38.30 11.69 -35.97
N PHE A 189 -37.99 11.72 -34.66
CA PHE A 189 -38.13 12.91 -33.80
C PHE A 189 -36.85 13.74 -33.66
N LEU A 190 -35.68 13.16 -33.93
CA LEU A 190 -34.40 13.88 -33.91
C LEU A 190 -34.23 14.79 -35.14
N LYS A 191 -34.64 14.35 -36.34
CA LYS A 191 -34.47 15.13 -37.58
C LYS A 191 -35.22 16.47 -37.62
N PRO A 192 -36.46 16.61 -37.10
CA PRO A 192 -37.15 17.90 -37.03
C PRO A 192 -36.52 18.85 -36.01
N LEU A 193 -36.02 18.34 -34.88
CA LEU A 193 -35.37 19.15 -33.84
C LEU A 193 -34.01 19.70 -34.31
N GLU A 194 -33.29 18.93 -35.11
CA GLU A 194 -32.01 19.35 -35.72
C GLU A 194 -32.20 20.33 -36.89
N ALA A 195 -33.41 20.45 -37.45
CA ALA A 195 -33.73 21.41 -38.52
C ALA A 195 -34.30 22.75 -38.01
N VAL A 196 -34.56 22.87 -36.70
CA VAL A 196 -35.06 24.09 -36.05
C VAL A 196 -33.95 24.83 -35.27
N LEU A 197 -32.79 24.21 -35.13
CA LEU A 197 -31.54 24.80 -34.60
C LEU A 197 -30.62 25.22 -35.75
#